data_AF-A0A4R6SMW0-F1
#
_entry.id   AF-A0A4R6SMW0-F1
#
_cell.length_a   1.000
_cell.length_b   1.000
_cell.length_c   1.000
_cell.angle_alpha   90.00
_cell.angle_beta   90.00
_cell.angle_gamma   90.00
#
_symmetry.space_group_name_H-M   'P 1'
#
loop_
_entity.id
_entity.type
_entity.pdbx_description
1 polymer ?
#
loop_
_entity_poly.entity_id
_entity_poly.type
_entity_poly.pdbx_seq_one_letter_code
_entity_poly.pdbx_strand_id
1 'polypeptide(L)'
;MLPDHELESYLSALSPDNDLDPESTGSGRRFGGAEVYQLRVSLMANEHLRELAVRQNTTPNALAQEWVLQRLQWEARQLHSR
;
A
#
# COMPACT_ATOMS: atom_id res chain seq x y z
N MET A 1 -2.04 25.98 -46.40
CA MET A 1 -2.04 26.16 -44.94
C MET A 1 -1.54 24.85 -44.35
N LEU A 2 -0.32 24.82 -43.80
CA LEU A 2 0.17 23.65 -43.09
C LEU A 2 -0.62 23.52 -41.77
N PRO A 3 -1.10 22.33 -41.39
CA PRO A 3 -1.67 22.12 -40.07
C PRO A 3 -0.57 22.28 -39.03
N ASP A 4 -0.95 22.95 -37.94
CA ASP A 4 -0.09 23.36 -36.83
C ASP A 4 0.31 22.11 -36.03
N HIS A 5 1.42 21.48 -36.41
CA HIS A 5 1.94 20.26 -35.76
C HIS A 5 2.23 20.49 -34.26
N GLU A 6 2.47 21.74 -33.87
CA GLU A 6 2.62 22.14 -32.48
C GLU A 6 1.27 22.05 -31.73
N LEU A 7 0.19 22.54 -32.33
CA LEU A 7 -1.17 22.40 -31.78
C LEU A 7 -1.57 20.93 -31.57
N GLU A 8 -1.26 20.04 -32.51
CA GLU A 8 -1.52 18.60 -32.36
C GLU A 8 -0.71 17.98 -31.22
N SER A 9 0.54 18.41 -31.02
CA SER A 9 1.37 17.97 -29.89
C SER A 9 0.83 18.45 -28.54
N TYR A 10 0.41 19.72 -28.46
CA TYR A 10 -0.23 20.28 -27.26
C TYR A 10 -1.57 19.61 -26.94
N LEU A 11 -2.39 19.33 -27.96
CA LEU A 11 -3.65 18.60 -27.78
C LEU A 11 -3.40 17.16 -27.33
N SER A 12 -2.39 16.48 -27.88
CA SER A 12 -2.06 15.11 -27.48
C SER A 12 -1.51 15.01 -26.06
N ALA A 13 -0.86 16.05 -25.54
CA ALA A 13 -0.40 16.10 -24.15
C ALA A 13 -1.54 16.34 -23.14
N LEU A 14 -2.65 16.96 -23.58
CA LEU A 14 -3.84 17.23 -22.78
C LEU A 14 -4.94 16.18 -22.97
N SER A 15 -4.89 15.41 -24.06
CA SER A 15 -5.79 14.29 -24.28
C SER A 15 -5.54 13.22 -23.22
N PRO A 16 -6.56 12.77 -22.49
CA PRO A 16 -6.45 11.74 -21.46
C PRO A 16 -6.11 10.35 -22.03
N ASP A 17 -5.80 10.24 -23.32
CA ASP A 17 -5.39 8.98 -23.96
C ASP A 17 -3.91 8.62 -23.67
N ASN A 18 -3.13 9.58 -23.16
CA ASN A 18 -1.83 9.27 -22.54
C ASN A 18 -1.97 8.77 -21.08
N ASP A 19 -3.21 8.66 -20.58
CA ASP A 19 -3.61 7.88 -19.40
C ASP A 19 -3.84 6.41 -19.82
N LEU A 20 -2.85 5.86 -20.53
CA LEU A 20 -2.49 4.44 -20.42
C LEU A 20 -1.62 4.22 -19.17
N ASP A 21 -1.74 5.11 -18.18
CA ASP A 21 -1.35 4.84 -16.82
C ASP A 21 -2.48 4.06 -16.17
N PRO A 22 -2.34 2.75 -15.93
CA PRO A 22 -3.12 2.14 -14.90
C PRO A 22 -2.57 2.63 -13.56
N GLU A 23 -2.83 3.90 -13.20
CA GLU A 23 -3.13 4.28 -11.81
C GLU A 23 -4.50 3.70 -11.39
N SER A 24 -4.82 2.52 -11.90
CA SER A 24 -5.69 1.55 -11.29
C SER A 24 -5.04 1.15 -9.96
N THR A 25 -5.30 1.97 -8.94
CA THR A 25 -5.45 1.51 -7.55
C THR A 25 -6.54 0.44 -7.44
N GLY A 26 -7.21 0.09 -8.54
CA GLY A 26 -7.94 -1.15 -8.73
C GLY A 26 -7.02 -2.34 -9.00
N SER A 27 -6.86 -3.19 -7.99
CA SER A 27 -6.91 -4.65 -8.15
C SER A 27 -6.07 -5.24 -9.29
N GLY A 28 -4.77 -4.91 -9.35
CA GLY A 28 -3.83 -5.41 -10.33
C GLY A 28 -2.74 -6.26 -9.69
N ARG A 29 -2.87 -7.59 -9.81
CA ARG A 29 -1.95 -8.67 -9.45
C ARG A 29 -0.55 -8.53 -10.06
N ARG A 30 0.22 -7.50 -9.68
CA ARG A 30 1.51 -7.14 -10.31
C ARG A 30 2.67 -6.90 -9.32
N PHE A 31 2.41 -6.87 -8.01
CA PHE A 31 3.44 -6.99 -6.99
C PHE A 31 3.24 -8.33 -6.30
N GLY A 32 4.28 -9.17 -6.24
CA GLY A 32 4.19 -10.57 -5.84
C GLY A 32 3.31 -10.79 -4.63
N GLY A 33 2.14 -11.43 -4.84
CA GLY A 33 1.27 -12.02 -3.82
C GLY A 33 0.93 -11.20 -2.56
N ALA A 34 1.12 -9.88 -2.55
CA ALA A 34 0.88 -9.08 -1.37
C ALA A 34 -0.63 -8.89 -1.18
N GLU A 35 -1.24 -9.73 -0.34
CA GLU A 35 -2.65 -9.62 0.02
C GLU A 35 -2.83 -8.53 1.08
N VAL A 36 -3.77 -7.61 0.84
CA VAL A 36 -4.10 -6.55 1.79
C VAL A 36 -5.16 -7.07 2.75
N TYR A 37 -4.76 -7.34 3.98
CA TYR A 37 -5.68 -7.74 5.05
C TYR A 37 -6.17 -6.51 5.83
N GLN A 38 -7.48 -6.35 5.95
CA GLN A 38 -8.07 -5.35 6.84
C GLN A 38 -8.07 -5.88 8.27
N LEU A 39 -7.23 -5.31 9.14
CA LEU A 39 -7.18 -5.67 10.55
C LEU A 39 -8.25 -4.91 11.34
N ARG A 40 -9.23 -5.63 11.89
CA ARG A 40 -10.18 -5.09 12.87
C ARG A 40 -9.68 -5.36 14.28
N VAL A 41 -9.32 -4.30 14.99
CA VAL A 41 -9.00 -4.34 16.42
C VAL A 41 -10.14 -3.74 17.24
N SER A 42 -10.29 -4.17 18.49
CA SER A 42 -11.23 -3.54 19.42
C SER A 42 -10.83 -2.09 19.71
N LEU A 43 -11.80 -1.24 20.07
CA LEU A 43 -11.57 0.19 20.31
C LEU A 43 -10.48 0.42 21.36
N MET A 44 -10.54 -0.29 22.48
CA MET A 44 -9.55 -0.20 23.56
C MET A 44 -8.14 -0.61 23.10
N ALA A 45 -8.04 -1.67 22.29
CA ALA A 45 -6.76 -2.10 21.74
C ALA A 45 -6.20 -1.10 20.71
N ASN A 46 -7.07 -0.43 19.95
CA ASN A 46 -6.65 0.61 19.00
C ASN A 46 -6.06 1.83 19.71
N GLU A 47 -6.68 2.29 20.80
CA GLU A 47 -6.15 3.41 21.61
C GLU A 47 -4.77 3.07 22.18
N HIS A 48 -4.62 1.88 22.76
CA HIS A 48 -3.33 1.43 23.30
C HIS A 48 -2.27 1.33 22.19
N LEU A 49 -2.65 0.80 21.03
CA LEU A 49 -1.75 0.67 19.90
C LEU A 49 -1.34 2.04 19.35
N ARG A 50 -2.26 3.01 19.32
CA ARG A 50 -1.97 4.39 18.94
C ARG A 50 -1.00 5.05 19.93
N GLU A 51 -1.20 4.88 21.23
CA GLU A 51 -0.28 5.42 22.24
C GLU A 51 1.13 4.84 22.07
N LEU A 52 1.24 3.54 21.85
CA LEU A 52 2.52 2.87 21.60
C LEU A 52 3.17 3.31 20.29
N ALA A 53 2.38 3.54 19.24
CA ALA A 53 2.87 4.04 17.97
C ALA A 53 3.44 5.46 18.12
N VAL A 54 2.77 6.34 18.88
CA VAL A 54 3.27 7.69 19.20
C VAL A 54 4.60 7.62 19.96
N ARG A 55 4.70 6.76 20.97
CA ARG A 55 5.96 6.59 21.73
C ARG A 55 7.12 6.08 20.88
N GLN A 56 6.82 5.23 19.89
CA GLN A 56 7.83 4.67 18.99
C GLN A 56 8.05 5.53 17.73
N ASN A 57 7.36 6.68 17.64
CA ASN A 57 7.42 7.59 16.50
C ASN A 57 7.04 6.90 15.17
N THR A 58 6.12 5.93 15.24
CA THR A 58 5.60 5.16 14.10
C THR A 58 4.10 5.38 13.90
N THR A 59 3.56 4.91 12.78
CA THR A 59 2.11 4.91 12.57
C THR A 59 1.48 3.65 13.18
N PRO A 60 0.24 3.73 13.68
CA PRO A 60 -0.44 2.57 14.27
C PRO A 60 -0.54 1.40 13.28
N ASN A 61 -0.80 1.67 12.00
CA ASN A 61 -0.86 0.64 10.98
C ASN A 61 0.50 -0.05 10.75
N ALA A 62 1.59 0.72 10.73
CA ALA A 62 2.94 0.15 10.58
C ALA A 62 3.33 -0.70 11.79
N LEU A 63 3.02 -0.24 13.01
CA LEU A 63 3.30 -1.00 14.23
C LEU A 63 2.51 -2.32 14.28
N ALA A 64 1.24 -2.29 13.89
CA ALA A 64 0.41 -3.49 13.80
C ALA A 64 0.98 -4.50 12.79
N GLN A 65 1.39 -4.02 11.60
CA GLN A 65 2.01 -4.85 10.58
C GLN A 65 3.32 -5.49 11.08
N GLU A 66 4.18 -4.71 11.73
CA GLU A 66 5.44 -5.21 12.28
C GLU A 66 5.21 -6.32 13.30
N TRP A 67 4.28 -6.14 14.24
CA TRP A 67 3.98 -7.16 15.24
C TRP A 67 3.44 -8.46 14.63
N VAL A 68 2.57 -8.36 13.62
CA VAL A 68 2.08 -9.54 12.89
C VAL A 68 3.25 -10.27 12.22
N LEU A 69 4.15 -9.56 11.56
CA LEU A 69 5.33 -10.16 10.91
C LEU A 69 6.28 -10.80 11.94
N GLN A 70 6.54 -10.14 13.06
CA GLN A 70 7.36 -10.68 14.15
C GLN A 70 6.74 -11.96 14.72
N ARG A 71 5.41 -11.98 14.92
CA ARG A 71 4.71 -13.16 15.43
C ARG A 71 4.80 -14.32 14.45
N LEU A 72 4.58 -14.07 13.15
CA LEU A 72 4.72 -15.09 12.11
C LEU A 72 6.14 -15.66 12.04
N GLN A 73 7.16 -14.82 12.15
CA GLN A 73 8.56 -15.26 12.16
C GLN A 73 8.87 -16.13 13.38
N TRP A 74 8.34 -15.76 14.55
CA TRP A 74 8.49 -16.55 15.77
C TRP A 74 7.81 -17.93 15.63
N GLU A 75 6.59 -17.97 15.10
CA GLU A 75 5.85 -19.23 14.88
C GLU A 75 6.54 -20.11 13.84
N ALA A 76 7.02 -19.53 12.74
CA ALA A 76 7.82 -20.24 11.75
C ALA A 76 9.05 -20.88 12.43
N ARG A 77 9.81 -20.12 13.24
CA ARG A 77 10.98 -20.66 13.94
C ARG A 77 10.61 -21.83 14.87
N GLN A 78 9.47 -21.75 15.56
CA GLN A 78 9.01 -22.84 16.43
C GLN A 78 8.65 -24.09 15.64
N LEU A 79 8.00 -23.95 14.48
CA LEU A 79 7.67 -25.08 13.60
C LEU A 79 8.92 -25.78 13.07
N HIS A 80 9.94 -25.03 12.67
CA HIS A 80 11.21 -25.61 12.21
C HIS A 80 12.01 -26.32 13.32
N SER A 81 11.70 -26.04 14.59
CA SER A 81 12.35 -26.64 15.76
C SER A 81 11.64 -27.90 16.27
N ARG A 82 10.55 -28.33 15.62
CA ARG A 82 9.79 -29.55 15.94
C ARG A 82 10.06 -30.64 14.92
#